data_AF-A0A8S3FRC0-F1
#
_entry.id   AF-A0A8S3FRC0-F1
#
_cell.length_a   1.000
_cell.length_b   1.000
_cell.length_c   1.000
_cell.angle_alpha   90.00
_cell.angle_beta   90.00
_cell.angle_gamma   90.00
#
_symmetry.space_group_name_H-M   'P 1'
#
loop_
_entity.id
_entity.type
_entity.pdbx_description
1 polymer ?
#
loop_
_entity_poly.entity_id
_entity_poly.type
_entity_poly.pdbx_seq_one_letter_code
_entity_poly.pdbx_strand_id
1 'polypeptide(L)'
;TRLQIWVDFEYCHTEDLWEEIALAIEESKVIIFLMSKDYQDSKSCRQEVMYTKDSQKKRFIPVYIKKEFVATGWLGVRIVGPQY
;
A
#
# COMPACT_ATOMS: atom_id res chain seq x y z
N THR A 1 9.59 -23.12 0.47
CA THR A 1 8.47 -22.38 1.10
C THR A 1 7.74 -21.61 0.02
N ARG A 2 6.43 -21.79 -0.15
CA ARG A 2 5.64 -21.11 -1.19
C ARG A 2 5.13 -19.78 -0.63
N LEU A 3 5.30 -18.69 -1.37
CA LEU A 3 4.70 -17.38 -1.04
C LEU A 3 3.30 -17.32 -1.65
N GLN A 4 2.30 -16.97 -0.84
CA GLN A 4 0.98 -16.61 -1.33
C GLN A 4 0.97 -15.11 -1.58
N ILE A 5 0.51 -14.71 -2.75
CA ILE A 5 0.51 -13.32 -3.22
C ILE A 5 -0.92 -12.99 -3.60
N TRP A 6 -1.35 -11.80 -3.19
CA TRP A 6 -2.64 -11.22 -3.55
C TRP A 6 -2.36 -9.84 -4.16
N VAL A 7 -3.07 -9.48 -5.23
CA VAL A 7 -2.84 -8.26 -6.00
C VAL A 7 -4.16 -7.56 -6.27
N ASP A 8 -4.26 -6.29 -5.90
CA ASP A 8 -5.50 -5.50 -5.95
C ASP A 8 -6.19 -5.50 -7.33
N PHE A 9 -5.48 -5.27 -8.43
CA PHE A 9 -6.07 -5.19 -9.77
C PHE A 9 -6.47 -6.54 -10.38
N GLU A 10 -5.98 -7.66 -9.84
CA GLU A 10 -6.38 -9.00 -10.29
C GLU A 10 -7.71 -9.44 -9.65
N TYR A 11 -8.03 -8.89 -8.48
CA TYR A 11 -9.18 -9.30 -7.68
C TYR A 11 -10.24 -8.20 -7.54
N CYS A 12 -9.92 -6.92 -7.82
CA CYS A 12 -10.85 -5.79 -7.73
C CYS A 12 -11.24 -5.25 -9.11
N HIS A 13 -12.46 -5.54 -9.56
CA HIS A 13 -12.99 -5.09 -10.86
C HIS A 13 -14.01 -3.93 -10.79
N THR A 14 -14.41 -3.48 -9.59
CA THR A 14 -15.41 -2.41 -9.40
C THR A 14 -15.02 -1.43 -8.29
N GLU A 15 -15.69 -0.27 -8.24
CA GLU A 15 -15.29 0.88 -7.39
C GLU A 15 -15.56 0.72 -5.88
N ASP A 16 -16.32 -0.30 -5.45
CA ASP A 16 -16.76 -0.53 -4.05
C ASP A 16 -16.07 -1.74 -3.36
N LEU A 17 -14.80 -2.01 -3.67
CA LEU A 17 -14.06 -3.20 -3.16
C LEU A 17 -13.21 -2.97 -1.91
N TRP A 18 -13.47 -1.90 -1.15
CA TRP A 18 -12.68 -1.61 0.05
C TRP A 18 -12.66 -2.76 1.07
N GLU A 19 -13.78 -3.45 1.26
CA GLU A 19 -13.87 -4.56 2.23
C GLU A 19 -12.92 -5.71 1.88
N GLU A 20 -12.80 -6.07 0.60
CA GLU A 20 -11.90 -7.14 0.16
C GLU A 20 -10.43 -6.73 0.28
N ILE A 21 -10.11 -5.47 -0.06
CA ILE A 21 -8.76 -4.92 0.12
C ILE A 21 -8.40 -4.89 1.61
N ALA A 22 -9.32 -4.45 2.47
CA ALA A 22 -9.12 -4.42 3.92
C ALA A 22 -8.88 -5.82 4.48
N LEU A 23 -9.69 -6.81 4.07
CA LEU A 23 -9.50 -8.20 4.46
C LEU A 23 -8.15 -8.75 3.97
N ALA A 24 -7.78 -8.49 2.72
CA ALA A 24 -6.49 -8.90 2.17
C ALA A 24 -5.32 -8.26 2.95
N ILE A 25 -5.44 -6.99 3.33
CA ILE A 25 -4.46 -6.32 4.20
C ILE A 25 -4.40 -7.02 5.55
N GLU A 26 -5.53 -7.33 6.18
CA GLU A 26 -5.62 -7.99 7.49
C GLU A 26 -5.02 -9.40 7.52
N GLU A 27 -5.21 -10.18 6.46
CA GLU A 27 -4.67 -11.55 6.36
C GLU A 27 -3.19 -11.57 5.95
N SER A 28 -2.71 -10.54 5.25
CA SER A 28 -1.35 -10.47 4.73
C SER A 28 -0.29 -10.27 5.83
N LYS A 29 0.88 -10.90 5.72
CA LYS A 29 1.97 -10.70 6.71
C LYS A 29 2.84 -9.47 6.43
N VAL A 30 2.92 -9.07 5.17
CA VAL A 30 3.69 -7.94 4.67
C VAL A 30 2.93 -7.36 3.49
N ILE A 31 2.85 -6.04 3.43
CA ILE A 31 2.25 -5.31 2.31
C ILE A 31 3.34 -4.74 1.42
N ILE A 32 3.18 -4.79 0.10
CA ILE A 32 4.10 -4.17 -0.86
C ILE A 32 3.37 -3.05 -1.56
N PHE A 33 3.91 -1.84 -1.45
CA PHE A 33 3.34 -0.66 -2.12
C PHE A 33 4.20 -0.31 -3.33
N LEU A 34 3.59 -0.31 -4.51
CA LEU A 34 4.26 0.05 -5.76
C LEU A 34 4.16 1.56 -5.96
N MET A 35 5.21 2.26 -5.53
CA MET A 35 5.25 3.71 -5.41
C MET A 35 5.42 4.39 -6.76
N SER A 36 4.41 5.19 -7.12
CA SER A 36 4.37 6.01 -8.33
C SER A 36 3.66 7.34 -8.04
N LYS A 37 3.70 8.27 -9.02
CA LYS A 37 2.93 9.51 -8.93
C LYS A 37 1.42 9.24 -8.83
N ASP A 38 0.91 8.34 -9.68
CA ASP A 38 -0.52 8.00 -9.69
C ASP A 38 -0.94 7.33 -8.37
N TYR A 39 -0.07 6.50 -7.79
CA TYR A 39 -0.27 5.92 -6.46
C TYR A 39 -0.35 7.00 -5.36
N GLN A 40 0.52 8.02 -5.41
CA GLN A 40 0.50 9.14 -4.46
C GLN A 40 -0.73 10.04 -4.62
N ASP A 41 -1.22 10.20 -5.85
CA ASP A 41 -2.35 11.09 -6.16
C ASP A 41 -3.72 10.40 -5.97
N SER A 42 -3.76 9.06 -5.91
CA SER A 42 -4.96 8.26 -5.67
C SER A 42 -5.48 8.34 -4.23
N LYS A 43 -6.79 8.60 -4.08
CA LYS A 43 -7.47 8.57 -2.77
C LYS A 43 -7.57 7.14 -2.22
N SER A 44 -7.85 6.16 -3.08
CA SER A 44 -7.96 4.75 -2.67
C SER A 44 -6.63 4.22 -2.17
N CYS A 45 -5.53 4.46 -2.91
CA CYS A 45 -4.19 4.07 -2.47
C CYS A 45 -3.79 4.77 -1.17
N ARG A 46 -4.20 6.03 -0.96
CA ARG A 46 -4.01 6.70 0.33
C ARG A 46 -4.73 5.98 1.46
N GLN A 47 -5.98 5.57 1.25
CA GLN A 47 -6.76 4.85 2.25
C GLN A 47 -6.10 3.51 2.62
N GLU A 48 -5.59 2.76 1.64
CA GLU A 48 -4.83 1.53 1.86
C GLU A 48 -3.58 1.73 2.72
N VAL A 49 -2.80 2.79 2.45
CA VAL A 49 -1.60 3.11 3.23
C VAL A 49 -1.99 3.49 4.66
N MET A 50 -3.01 4.32 4.85
CA MET A 50 -3.46 4.71 6.19
C MET A 50 -3.97 3.47 6.96
N TYR A 51 -4.75 2.61 6.32
CA TYR A 51 -5.27 1.41 6.96
C TYR A 51 -4.14 0.44 7.34
N THR A 52 -3.21 0.21 6.41
CA THR A 52 -2.05 -0.66 6.64
C THR A 52 -1.16 -0.15 7.77
N LYS A 53 -0.80 1.14 7.76
CA LYS A 53 0.18 1.72 8.69
C LYS A 53 -0.45 2.16 10.01
N ASP A 54 -1.54 2.91 9.95
CA ASP A 54 -2.08 3.60 11.12
C ASP A 54 -3.08 2.70 11.88
N SER A 55 -3.96 2.00 11.16
CA SER A 55 -4.96 1.11 11.78
C SER A 55 -4.41 -0.28 12.11
N GLN A 56 -3.84 -0.96 11.12
CA GLN A 56 -3.41 -2.36 11.23
C GLN A 56 -1.95 -2.49 11.69
N LYS A 57 -1.17 -1.40 11.65
CA LYS A 57 0.26 -1.34 12.07
C LYS A 57 1.12 -2.44 11.44
N LYS A 58 0.84 -2.79 10.18
CA LYS A 58 1.52 -3.90 9.50
C LYS A 58 2.87 -3.46 8.95
N ARG A 59 3.75 -4.43 8.79
CA ARG A 59 5.00 -4.23 8.04
C ARG A 59 4.66 -4.06 6.56
N PHE A 60 5.32 -3.09 5.94
CA PHE A 60 5.20 -2.88 4.51
C PHE A 60 6.56 -2.56 3.89
N ILE A 61 6.67 -2.79 2.57
CA ILE A 61 7.86 -2.51 1.77
C ILE A 61 7.44 -1.54 0.66
N PRO A 62 7.91 -0.28 0.69
CA PRO A 62 7.72 0.64 -0.42
C PRO A 62 8.69 0.29 -1.56
N VAL A 63 8.18 0.07 -2.77
CA VAL A 63 8.96 -0.23 -3.97
C VAL A 63 8.75 0.86 -5.00
N TYR A 64 9.80 1.63 -5.29
CA TYR A 64 9.77 2.70 -6.28
C TYR A 64 9.87 2.11 -7.69
N ILE A 65 8.80 2.24 -8.48
CA ILE A 65 8.74 1.66 -9.83
C ILE A 65 9.37 2.56 -10.91
N LYS A 66 9.54 3.85 -10.63
CA LYS A 66 10.20 4.82 -11.51
C LYS A 66 11.33 5.51 -10.76
N LYS A 67 12.53 5.56 -11.36
CA LYS A 67 13.74 6.13 -10.76
C LYS A 67 13.58 7.60 -10.34
N GLU A 68 12.77 8.34 -11.07
CA GLU A 68 12.56 9.78 -10.89
C GLU A 68 11.48 10.10 -9.85
N PHE A 69 10.66 9.11 -9.47
CA PHE A 69 9.61 9.34 -8.51
C PHE A 69 10.19 9.42 -7.09
N VAL A 70 9.88 10.52 -6.41
CA VAL A 70 10.20 10.72 -5.00
C VAL A 70 8.88 10.97 -4.27
N ALA A 71 8.59 10.12 -3.29
CA ALA A 71 7.40 10.29 -2.47
C ALA A 71 7.51 11.55 -1.63
N THR A 72 6.47 12.37 -1.65
CA THR A 72 6.44 13.68 -0.98
C THR A 72 5.15 13.87 -0.21
N GLY A 73 5.09 14.93 0.59
CA GLY A 73 3.89 15.28 1.36
C GLY A 73 3.40 14.14 2.24
N TRP A 74 2.13 13.78 2.08
CA TRP A 74 1.49 12.75 2.89
C TRP A 74 2.20 11.39 2.78
N LEU A 75 2.55 10.95 1.57
CA LEU A 75 3.12 9.63 1.33
C LEU A 75 4.53 9.57 1.89
N GLY A 76 5.34 10.59 1.62
CA GLY A 76 6.71 10.72 2.16
C GLY A 76 6.74 10.57 3.68
N VAL A 77 5.88 11.30 4.40
CA VAL A 77 5.81 11.21 5.87
C VAL A 77 5.45 9.80 6.36
N ARG A 78 4.63 9.04 5.64
CA ARG A 78 4.23 7.69 6.06
C ARG A 78 5.22 6.61 5.70
N ILE A 79 6.02 6.78 4.66
CA ILE A 79 6.95 5.72 4.22
C ILE A 79 8.34 5.88 4.81
N VAL A 80 8.68 7.06 5.34
CA VAL A 80 9.86 7.24 6.18
C VAL A 80 9.67 6.33 7.39
N GLY A 81 10.56 5.35 7.51
CA GLY A 81 10.56 4.40 8.62
C GLY A 81 10.74 5.12 9.96
N PRO A 82 10.57 4.42 11.09
CA PRO A 82 11.05 4.92 12.37
C PRO A 82 12.53 5.27 12.17
N GLN A 83 12.89 6.53 12.45
CA GLN A 83 14.29 6.92 12.55
C GLN A 83 14.83 6.16 13.77
N TYR A 84 15.49 5.02 13.52
CA TYR A 84 16.26 4.32 14.54
C TYR A 84 17.65 4.93 14.59
#